data_AF-A0ABD1CLZ9-F1
#
_entry.id   AF-A0ABD1CLZ9-F1
#
_cell.length_a   1.000
_cell.length_b   1.000
_cell.length_c   1.000
_cell.angle_alpha   90.00
_cell.angle_beta   90.00
_cell.angle_gamma   90.00
#
_symmetry.space_group_name_H-M   'P 1'
#
loop_
_entity.id
_entity.type
_entity.pdbx_description
1 polymer ?
#
loop_
_entity_poly.entity_id
_entity_poly.type
_entity_poly.pdbx_seq_one_letter_code
_entity_poly.pdbx_strand_id
1 'polypeptide(L)'
;MTANSADEGHGFDADPFWGFYWPGGQALTRFILDNGHLFEGRRVLDVGCGCGASSIAASRVAASQVVANDIDHGKYLHNIAQLMLIDGSQTFQLPWKRRVSTRNSTRSQQRA
;
A
#
# COMPACT_ATOMS: atom_id res chain seq x y z
N MET A 1 -35.29 -6.99 39.81
CA MET A 1 -35.11 -7.37 38.40
C MET A 1 -35.18 -6.10 37.56
N THR A 2 -34.05 -5.44 37.33
CA THR A 2 -33.88 -4.51 36.23
C THR A 2 -32.78 -5.12 35.37
N ALA A 3 -33.13 -5.48 34.15
CA ALA A 3 -32.28 -6.24 33.26
C ALA A 3 -30.96 -5.51 32.96
N ASN A 4 -29.88 -6.28 33.05
CA ASN A 4 -28.64 -6.21 32.28
C ASN A 4 -28.91 -5.70 30.84
N SER A 5 -28.04 -5.00 30.11
CA SER A 5 -26.61 -4.79 30.15
C SER A 5 -26.35 -3.74 29.06
N ALA A 6 -25.32 -2.91 29.20
CA ALA A 6 -24.80 -2.16 28.07
C ALA A 6 -24.61 -3.12 26.89
N ASP A 7 -25.26 -2.83 25.77
CA ASP A 7 -24.92 -3.44 24.49
C ASP A 7 -23.54 -2.87 24.12
N GLU A 8 -22.49 -3.51 24.64
CA GLU A 8 -21.14 -3.31 24.17
C GLU A 8 -21.10 -3.82 22.74
N GLY A 9 -21.33 -2.91 21.78
CA GLY A 9 -21.19 -3.14 20.35
C GLY A 9 -19.74 -3.42 19.98
N HIS A 10 -19.22 -4.58 20.38
CA HIS A 10 -17.96 -5.14 19.93
C HIS A 10 -18.18 -5.84 18.60
N GLY A 11 -18.37 -5.06 17.53
CA GLY A 11 -18.59 -5.67 16.22
C GLY A 11 -18.61 -4.66 15.11
N PHE A 12 -17.44 -4.43 14.49
CA PHE A 12 -17.23 -3.85 13.16
C PHE A 12 -17.84 -2.48 12.81
N ASP A 13 -18.74 -1.91 13.63
CA ASP A 13 -19.48 -0.69 13.32
C ASP A 13 -18.60 0.58 13.37
N ALA A 14 -17.42 0.50 13.97
CA ALA A 14 -16.47 1.61 14.09
C ALA A 14 -15.35 1.59 13.03
N ASP A 15 -15.08 0.45 12.39
CA ASP A 15 -14.00 0.35 11.41
C ASP A 15 -14.53 0.56 10.00
N PRO A 16 -13.92 1.46 9.22
CA PRO A 16 -14.37 1.67 7.86
C PRO A 16 -14.21 0.39 7.04
N PHE A 17 -15.15 0.13 6.13
CA PHE A 17 -15.13 -1.09 5.31
C PHE A 17 -13.85 -1.26 4.47
N TRP A 18 -13.10 -0.18 4.21
CA TRP A 18 -11.79 -0.20 3.54
C TRP A 18 -10.61 -0.50 4.47
N GLY A 19 -10.82 -0.59 5.79
CA GLY A 19 -9.81 -0.97 6.78
C GLY A 19 -9.58 -2.48 6.91
N PHE A 20 -10.45 -3.30 6.32
CA PHE A 20 -10.28 -4.76 6.30
C PHE A 20 -9.22 -5.20 5.31
N TYR A 21 -8.53 -6.31 5.59
CA TYR A 21 -7.68 -6.94 4.59
C TYR A 21 -8.52 -7.81 3.65
N TRP A 22 -8.98 -7.22 2.56
CA TRP A 22 -9.90 -7.82 1.61
C TRP A 22 -9.37 -9.14 1.02
N PRO A 23 -10.24 -10.12 0.72
CA PRO A 23 -9.83 -11.38 0.09
C PRO A 23 -9.00 -11.19 -1.19
N GLY A 24 -9.28 -10.15 -1.97
CA GLY A 24 -8.48 -9.80 -3.15
C GLY A 24 -7.03 -9.44 -2.81
N GLY A 25 -6.82 -8.68 -1.72
CA GLY A 25 -5.48 -8.37 -1.23
C GLY A 25 -4.74 -9.60 -0.72
N GLN A 26 -5.44 -10.52 -0.05
CA GLN A 26 -4.91 -11.81 0.39
C GLN A 26 -4.44 -12.67 -0.79
N ALA A 27 -5.30 -12.84 -1.79
CA ALA A 27 -5.00 -13.58 -2.99
C ALA A 27 -3.81 -12.97 -3.77
N LEU A 28 -3.78 -11.65 -3.91
CA LEU A 28 -2.69 -10.95 -4.60
C LEU A 28 -1.36 -11.11 -3.87
N THR A 29 -1.36 -10.98 -2.54
CA THR A 29 -0.14 -11.19 -1.73
C THR A 29 0.38 -12.61 -1.93
N ARG A 30 -0.49 -13.62 -1.90
CA ARG A 30 -0.06 -14.99 -2.16
C ARG A 30 0.47 -15.19 -3.58
N PHE A 31 -0.20 -14.63 -4.58
CA PHE A 31 0.25 -14.67 -5.97
C PHE A 31 1.65 -14.09 -6.13
N ILE A 32 1.95 -12.94 -5.51
CA ILE A 32 3.28 -12.32 -5.58
C ILE A 32 4.35 -13.26 -5.00
N LEU A 33 4.09 -13.83 -3.83
CA LEU A 33 5.03 -14.75 -3.16
C LEU A 33 5.26 -16.02 -3.98
N ASP A 34 4.22 -16.57 -4.60
CA ASP A 34 4.32 -17.77 -5.43
C ASP A 34 5.01 -17.52 -6.78
N ASN A 35 4.94 -16.28 -7.26
CA ASN A 35 5.42 -15.90 -8.60
C ASN A 35 6.52 -14.83 -8.53
N GLY A 36 7.41 -14.93 -7.54
CA GLY A 36 8.43 -13.92 -7.28
C GLY A 36 9.29 -13.54 -8.49
N HIS A 37 9.57 -14.49 -9.38
CA HIS A 37 10.29 -14.28 -10.64
C HIS A 37 9.66 -13.22 -11.57
N LEU A 38 8.35 -12.95 -11.44
CA LEU A 38 7.68 -11.90 -12.20
C LEU A 38 8.01 -10.49 -11.68
N PHE A 39 8.42 -10.40 -10.42
CA PHE A 39 8.60 -9.15 -9.68
C PHE A 39 10.08 -8.83 -9.39
N GLU A 40 10.95 -9.83 -9.42
CA GLU A 40 12.39 -9.66 -9.22
C GLU A 40 12.98 -8.59 -10.15
N GLY A 41 13.70 -7.61 -9.56
CA GLY A 41 14.29 -6.48 -10.25
C GLY A 41 13.29 -5.47 -10.83
N ARG A 42 11.97 -5.64 -10.62
CA ARG A 42 10.93 -4.76 -11.16
C ARG A 42 10.58 -3.62 -10.22
N ARG A 43 10.10 -2.52 -10.81
CA ARG A 43 9.48 -1.43 -10.07
C ARG A 43 7.97 -1.68 -9.97
N VAL A 44 7.44 -1.66 -8.76
CA VAL A 44 6.04 -1.98 -8.43
C VAL A 44 5.37 -0.74 -7.84
N LEU A 45 4.15 -0.45 -8.31
CA LEU A 45 3.27 0.56 -7.74
C LEU A 45 2.00 -0.16 -7.25
N ASP A 46 1.77 -0.10 -5.95
CA ASP A 46 0.62 -0.68 -5.26
C ASP A 46 -0.41 0.42 -4.97
N VAL A 47 -1.59 0.28 -5.55
CA VAL A 47 -2.56 1.36 -5.74
C VAL A 47 -3.80 1.02 -4.93
N GLY A 48 -4.07 1.80 -3.88
CA GLY A 48 -5.05 1.42 -2.85
C GLY A 48 -4.47 0.33 -1.94
N CYS A 49 -3.22 0.52 -1.50
CA CYS A 49 -2.45 -0.54 -0.86
C CYS A 49 -2.98 -0.95 0.53
N GLY A 50 -3.89 -0.18 1.14
CA GLY A 50 -4.54 -0.50 2.41
C GLY A 50 -3.53 -0.79 3.51
N CYS A 51 -3.51 -2.04 3.99
CA CYS A 51 -2.58 -2.55 5.01
C CYS A 51 -1.18 -2.93 4.48
N GLY A 52 -0.91 -2.77 3.18
CA GLY A 52 0.42 -2.86 2.58
C GLY A 52 0.98 -4.27 2.39
N ALA A 53 0.20 -5.32 2.67
CA ALA A 53 0.67 -6.71 2.59
C ALA A 53 1.24 -7.08 1.20
N SER A 54 0.57 -6.66 0.13
CA SER A 54 1.01 -6.92 -1.25
C SER A 54 2.31 -6.20 -1.59
N SER A 55 2.43 -4.94 -1.18
CA SER A 55 3.67 -4.18 -1.30
C SER A 55 4.83 -4.83 -0.52
N ILE A 56 4.60 -5.35 0.70
CA ILE A 56 5.64 -6.07 1.46
C ILE A 56 6.04 -7.35 0.73
N ALA A 57 5.07 -8.10 0.19
CA ALA A 57 5.36 -9.30 -0.60
C ALA A 57 6.23 -8.95 -1.82
N ALA A 58 5.93 -7.86 -2.53
CA ALA A 58 6.73 -7.40 -3.66
C ALA A 58 8.18 -7.08 -3.25
N SER A 59 8.39 -6.38 -2.13
CA SER A 59 9.74 -6.13 -1.61
C SER A 59 10.45 -7.43 -1.24
N ARG A 60 9.76 -8.41 -0.65
CA ARG A 60 10.35 -9.71 -0.24
C ARG A 60 10.79 -10.57 -1.41
N VAL A 61 10.19 -10.42 -2.58
CA VAL A 61 10.58 -11.14 -3.81
C VAL A 61 11.57 -10.34 -4.66
N ALA A 62 12.33 -9.43 -4.03
CA ALA A 62 13.40 -8.65 -4.64
C ALA A 62 12.95 -7.71 -5.78
N ALA A 63 11.75 -7.12 -5.66
CA ALA A 63 11.40 -5.97 -6.50
C ALA A 63 12.41 -4.83 -6.28
N SER A 64 12.89 -4.21 -7.35
CA SER A 64 13.91 -3.15 -7.29
C SER A 64 13.41 -1.84 -6.69
N GLN A 65 12.09 -1.62 -6.71
CA GLN A 65 11.45 -0.49 -6.05
C GLN A 65 9.99 -0.83 -5.82
N VAL A 66 9.47 -0.55 -4.62
CA VAL A 66 8.04 -0.64 -4.32
C VAL A 66 7.53 0.71 -3.87
N VAL A 67 6.45 1.16 -4.50
CA VAL A 67 5.71 2.35 -4.12
C VAL A 67 4.33 1.94 -3.62
N ALA A 68 4.09 2.14 -2.33
CA ALA A 68 2.79 1.92 -1.71
C ALA A 68 1.99 3.22 -1.69
N ASN A 69 0.78 3.20 -2.25
CA ASN A 69 -0.09 4.36 -2.36
C ASN A 69 -1.49 4.08 -1.84
N ASP A 70 -1.94 4.87 -0.86
CA ASP A 70 -3.31 4.88 -0.37
C ASP A 70 -3.79 6.31 -0.06
N ILE A 71 -5.10 6.48 0.14
CA ILE A 71 -5.72 7.75 0.51
C ILE A 71 -5.84 7.97 2.01
N ASP A 72 -5.80 6.91 2.82
CA ASP A 72 -5.99 7.05 4.26
C ASP A 72 -4.75 7.69 4.92
N HIS A 73 -4.98 8.76 5.66
CA HIS A 73 -3.98 9.68 6.18
C HIS A 73 -3.34 9.24 7.51
N GLY A 74 -3.88 8.25 8.23
CA GLY A 74 -3.57 8.14 9.66
C GLY A 74 -3.27 6.76 10.27
N LYS A 75 -3.91 5.67 9.82
CA LYS A 75 -3.87 4.40 10.58
C LYS A 75 -3.07 3.25 9.95
N TYR A 76 -3.05 3.14 8.62
CA TYR A 76 -2.49 1.95 7.96
C TYR A 76 -1.13 2.23 7.29
N LEU A 77 -0.99 3.32 6.53
CA LEU A 77 0.27 3.70 5.86
C LEU A 77 1.46 3.90 6.82
N HIS A 78 1.22 4.45 8.01
CA HIS A 78 2.30 4.75 8.97
C HIS A 78 2.95 3.47 9.54
N ASN A 79 2.16 2.40 9.75
CA ASN A 79 2.66 1.11 10.24
C ASN A 79 3.36 0.31 9.14
N ILE A 80 2.92 0.50 7.88
CA ILE A 80 3.49 -0.16 6.71
C ILE A 80 4.88 0.39 6.40
N ALA A 81 5.06 1.71 6.50
CA ALA A 81 6.36 2.34 6.28
C ALA A 81 7.43 1.77 7.24
N GLN A 82 7.11 1.59 8.53
CA GLN A 82 8.06 1.00 9.49
C GLN A 82 8.49 -0.43 9.15
N LEU A 83 7.60 -1.22 8.53
CA LEU A 83 7.90 -2.60 8.09
C LEU A 83 8.59 -2.66 6.72
N MET A 84 8.42 -1.64 5.87
CA MET A 84 9.01 -1.55 4.51
C MET A 84 10.39 -0.90 4.45
N LEU A 85 10.91 -0.33 5.54
CA LEU A 85 12.19 0.39 5.58
C LEU A 85 13.45 -0.49 5.34
N ILE A 86 13.30 -1.73 4.86
CA ILE A 86 14.39 -2.67 4.69
C ILE A 86 15.14 -2.48 3.34
N ASP A 87 14.57 -1.80 2.34
CA ASP A 87 15.17 -1.80 0.98
C ASP A 87 14.85 -0.57 0.09
N GLY A 88 14.85 0.66 0.63
CA GLY A 88 14.64 1.87 -0.20
C GLY A 88 13.24 2.03 -0.81
N SER A 89 12.26 1.26 -0.33
CA SER A 89 10.85 1.37 -0.70
C SER A 89 10.25 2.70 -0.23
N GLN A 90 9.36 3.30 -1.02
CA GLN A 90 8.82 4.64 -0.76
C GLN A 90 7.30 4.58 -0.62
N THR A 91 6.75 5.25 0.39
CA THR A 91 5.31 5.46 0.50
C THR A 91 4.95 6.81 -0.07
N PHE A 92 3.95 6.87 -0.95
CA PHE A 92 3.45 8.14 -1.47
C PHE A 92 1.94 8.24 -1.31
N GLN A 93 1.47 9.47 -1.14
CA GLN A 93 0.06 9.77 -1.14
C GLN A 93 -0.31 10.45 -2.45
N LEU A 94 -1.20 9.83 -3.23
CA LEU A 94 -1.81 10.42 -4.40
C LEU A 94 -3.31 10.56 -4.18
N PRO A 95 -3.84 11.79 -4.15
CA PRO A 95 -5.27 12.00 -4.27
C PRO A 95 -5.70 11.49 -5.65
N TRP A 96 -6.55 10.46 -5.71
CA TRP A 96 -7.01 9.86 -6.96
C TRP A 96 -7.58 10.85 -7.98
N LYS A 97 -8.06 12.00 -7.50
CA LYS A 97 -8.66 13.08 -8.31
C LYS A 97 -7.63 14.05 -8.88
N ARG A 98 -6.34 13.95 -8.53
CA ARG A 98 -5.29 14.84 -9.05
C ARG A 98 -4.66 14.24 -10.31
N ARG A 99 -4.67 15.03 -11.39
CA ARG A 99 -3.97 14.69 -12.63
C ARG A 99 -2.46 14.62 -12.37
N VAL A 100 -1.83 13.49 -12.70
CA VAL A 100 -0.38 13.37 -12.71
C VAL A 100 0.16 14.29 -13.80
N SER A 101 0.90 15.34 -13.43
CA SER A 101 1.57 16.20 -14.40
C SER A 101 2.87 15.53 -14.84
N THR A 102 2.99 15.20 -16.13
CA THR A 102 4.26 14.81 -16.72
C THR A 102 5.17 16.03 -16.79
N ARG A 103 6.22 16.10 -15.97
CA ARG A 103 7.34 17.02 -16.24
C ARG A 103 8.12 16.46 -17.41
N ASN A 104 7.99 17.06 -18.59
CA ASN A 104 8.96 16.86 -19.66
C ASN A 104 10.29 17.47 -19.22
N SER A 105 11.26 16.65 -18.83
CA SER A 105 12.63 17.11 -18.67
C SER A 105 13.23 17.30 -20.06
N THR A 106 13.07 18.48 -20.63
CA THR A 106 13.90 18.90 -21.76
C THR A 106 15.32 19.03 -21.23
N ARG A 107 16.13 17.98 -21.40
CA ARG A 107 17.60 18.08 -21.33
C ARG A 107 18.04 18.85 -22.57
N SER A 108 17.91 20.17 -22.54
CA SER A 108 18.61 21.04 -23.49
C SER A 108 20.10 20.97 -23.17
N GLN A 109 20.83 20.52 -24.18
CA GLN A 109 22.27 20.61 -24.33
C GLN A 109 22.80 21.98 -23.86
N GLN A 110 23.74 21.97 -22.93
CA GLN A 110 24.82 22.94 -22.89
C GLN A 110 26.13 22.16 -22.72
N ARG A 111 26.62 21.66 -23.86
CA ARG A 111 28.03 21.51 -24.14
C ARG A 111 28.44 22.72 -24.97
N ALA A 112 29.28 23.57 -24.41
CA ALA A 112 30.31 24.35 -25.09
C ALA A 112 31.30 24.81 -24.00
#